data_AF-A0A958MU35-F1
#
_entry.id   AF-A0A958MU35-F1
#
_cell.length_a   1.000
_cell.length_b   1.000
_cell.length_c   1.000
_cell.angle_alpha   90.00
_cell.angle_beta   90.00
_cell.angle_gamma   90.00
#
_symmetry.space_group_name_H-M   'P 1'
#
loop_
_entity.id
_entity.type
_entity.pdbx_description
1 polymer ?
#
loop_
_entity_poly.entity_id
_entity_poly.type
_entity_poly.pdbx_seq_one_letter_code
_entity_poly.pdbx_strand_id
1 'polypeptide(L)'
;MDFLAPVVKKLGLRLALSLWLLLGSNAQAIQIRCVDHVKSGILGGELGYGAEVNTAHYSPYSRLLFLSDGFGARFGIADGRSFEGALSLGQIVSRSFPEKHVVSGDFITEGQTQTGNYQQRHVDNSQPLPFADNQFQFVGMRKGLCLCCRHQPCGGFSSKHEATKAFFSEVIRVLDLNDPKSLAVLHGQEFSNPKVVERWKRVAEELEQQYPVRFIFGLAPEGWGFHHGEHGPFA
;
A
#
# COMPACT_ATOMS: atom_id res chain seq x y z
N MET A 1 12.92 42.46 -50.34
CA MET A 1 12.00 41.31 -50.24
C MET A 1 12.15 40.69 -48.85
N ASP A 2 11.96 41.45 -47.76
CA ASP A 2 12.36 41.01 -46.41
C ASP A 2 11.30 41.32 -45.33
N PHE A 3 10.02 41.03 -45.61
CA PHE A 3 8.94 41.26 -44.64
C PHE A 3 8.36 39.97 -44.02
N LEU A 4 8.84 38.79 -44.40
CA LEU A 4 8.25 37.51 -43.96
C LEU A 4 9.00 36.79 -42.82
N ALA A 5 10.25 37.14 -42.55
CA ALA A 5 11.08 36.44 -41.54
C ALA A 5 10.58 36.52 -40.07
N PRO A 6 10.02 37.65 -39.57
CA PRO A 6 9.65 37.74 -38.15
C PRO A 6 8.30 37.07 -37.81
N VAL A 7 7.43 36.85 -38.80
CA VAL A 7 6.10 36.24 -38.59
C VAL A 7 6.22 34.73 -38.38
N VAL A 8 7.13 34.06 -39.10
CA VAL A 8 7.34 32.61 -39.00
C VAL A 8 7.92 32.19 -37.64
N LYS A 9 8.80 33.00 -37.05
CA LYS A 9 9.37 32.71 -35.71
C LYS A 9 8.34 32.78 -34.59
N LYS A 10 7.38 33.71 -34.66
CA LYS A 10 6.32 33.83 -33.63
C LYS A 10 5.27 32.72 -33.73
N LEU A 11 4.98 32.24 -34.95
CA LEU A 11 4.03 31.12 -35.14
C LEU A 11 4.62 29.79 -34.66
N GLY A 12 5.90 29.52 -34.96
CA GLY A 12 6.59 28.31 -34.53
C GLY A 12 6.68 28.18 -33.00
N LEU A 13 6.94 29.28 -32.29
CA LEU A 13 7.03 29.26 -30.83
C LEU A 13 5.67 28.96 -30.17
N ARG A 14 4.57 29.51 -30.72
CA ARG A 14 3.22 29.26 -30.19
C ARG A 14 2.78 27.82 -30.43
N LEU A 15 3.05 27.26 -31.61
CA LEU A 15 2.76 25.85 -31.91
C LEU A 15 3.59 24.90 -31.05
N ALA A 16 4.87 25.20 -30.82
CA ALA A 16 5.73 24.39 -29.95
C ALA A 16 5.25 24.40 -28.49
N LEU A 17 4.83 25.56 -27.97
CA LEU A 17 4.32 25.67 -26.59
C LEU A 17 2.99 24.90 -26.41
N SER A 18 2.08 25.02 -27.38
CA SER A 18 0.79 24.31 -27.36
C SER A 18 0.97 22.80 -27.43
N LEU A 19 1.91 22.32 -28.25
CA LEU A 19 2.22 20.90 -28.37
C LEU A 19 2.87 20.36 -27.08
N TRP A 20 3.73 21.16 -26.42
CA TRP A 20 4.30 20.82 -25.11
C TRP A 20 3.24 20.71 -24.01
N LEU A 21 2.28 21.64 -23.98
CA LEU A 21 1.16 21.60 -23.03
C LEU A 21 0.23 20.40 -23.26
N LEU A 22 -0.04 20.06 -24.52
CA LEU A 22 -0.87 18.89 -24.87
C LEU A 22 -0.16 17.55 -24.59
N LEU A 23 1.15 17.47 -24.78
CA LEU A 23 1.94 16.28 -24.45
C LEU A 23 2.12 16.10 -22.93
N GLY A 24 2.27 17.20 -22.17
CA GLY A 24 2.37 17.14 -20.70
C GLY A 24 1.07 16.69 -20.01
N SER A 25 -0.08 17.09 -20.56
CA SER A 25 -1.40 16.81 -19.96
C SER A 25 -1.82 15.34 -20.08
N ASN A 26 -1.46 14.68 -21.19
CA ASN A 26 -1.79 13.26 -21.42
C ASN A 26 -0.88 12.31 -20.61
N ALA A 27 0.36 12.69 -20.36
CA ALA A 27 1.27 11.90 -19.52
C ALA A 27 0.72 11.78 -18.08
N GLN A 28 0.20 12.86 -17.49
CA GLN A 28 -0.38 12.84 -16.15
C GLN A 28 -1.65 11.99 -16.05
N ALA A 29 -2.57 12.08 -17.03
CA ALA A 29 -3.82 11.32 -17.01
C ALA A 29 -3.62 9.80 -17.22
N ILE A 30 -2.66 9.40 -18.06
CA ILE A 30 -2.28 7.99 -18.24
C ILE A 30 -1.60 7.44 -16.97
N GLN A 31 -0.75 8.25 -16.33
CA GLN A 31 -0.06 7.86 -15.10
C GLN A 31 -1.03 7.61 -13.94
N ILE A 32 -2.13 8.37 -13.84
CA ILE A 32 -3.16 8.19 -12.79
C ILE A 32 -3.93 6.87 -12.99
N ARG A 33 -4.38 6.53 -14.22
CA ARG A 33 -5.11 5.27 -14.46
C ARG A 33 -4.24 4.02 -14.32
N CYS A 34 -2.97 4.07 -14.71
CA CYS A 34 -2.04 2.97 -14.47
C CYS A 34 -1.83 2.71 -12.97
N VAL A 35 -1.84 3.78 -12.16
CA VAL A 35 -1.67 3.70 -10.71
C VAL A 35 -2.88 3.04 -10.04
N ASP A 36 -4.09 3.19 -10.57
CA ASP A 36 -5.30 2.58 -9.98
C ASP A 36 -5.44 1.08 -10.26
N HIS A 37 -5.16 0.62 -11.49
CA HIS A 37 -5.19 -0.81 -11.80
C HIS A 37 -4.08 -1.61 -11.09
N VAL A 38 -2.92 -0.97 -10.88
CA VAL A 38 -1.80 -1.54 -10.14
C VAL A 38 -2.15 -1.73 -8.65
N LYS A 39 -2.98 -0.87 -8.06
CA LYS A 39 -3.36 -0.96 -6.63
C LYS A 39 -4.21 -2.19 -6.32
N SER A 40 -5.25 -2.45 -7.11
CA SER A 40 -6.13 -3.62 -6.92
C SER A 40 -5.40 -4.93 -7.26
N GLY A 41 -4.59 -4.94 -8.32
CA GLY A 41 -3.82 -6.12 -8.73
C GLY A 41 -2.71 -6.52 -7.76
N ILE A 42 -2.02 -5.55 -7.14
CA ILE A 42 -0.97 -5.84 -6.14
C ILE A 42 -1.60 -6.52 -4.93
N LEU A 43 -2.68 -5.98 -4.37
CA LEU A 43 -3.08 -6.34 -3.01
C LEU A 43 -4.23 -7.34 -2.89
N GLY A 44 -4.67 -7.90 -4.02
CA GLY A 44 -5.72 -8.93 -4.06
C GLY A 44 -7.12 -8.37 -4.11
N GLY A 45 -7.32 -7.27 -4.84
CA GLY A 45 -8.61 -6.60 -4.93
C GLY A 45 -9.02 -5.89 -3.64
N GLU A 46 -10.27 -5.45 -3.62
CA GLU A 46 -10.85 -4.54 -2.61
C GLU A 46 -10.95 -5.18 -1.22
N LEU A 47 -11.14 -6.50 -1.19
CA LEU A 47 -11.25 -7.32 0.02
C LEU A 47 -9.90 -7.95 0.41
N GLY A 48 -8.88 -7.71 -0.43
CA GLY A 48 -7.56 -8.33 -0.35
C GLY A 48 -7.64 -9.85 -0.24
N TYR A 49 -8.47 -10.42 -1.10
CA TYR A 49 -8.52 -11.85 -1.32
C TYR A 49 -7.32 -12.27 -2.12
N GLY A 50 -6.67 -13.29 -1.60
CA GLY A 50 -5.55 -13.91 -2.26
C GLY A 50 -5.81 -14.36 -3.70
N ALA A 51 -7.03 -14.81 -4.00
CA ALA A 51 -7.41 -15.31 -5.32
C ALA A 51 -7.39 -14.25 -6.43
N GLU A 52 -7.46 -12.96 -6.09
CA GLU A 52 -7.45 -11.85 -7.05
C GLU A 52 -6.08 -11.16 -7.16
N VAL A 53 -5.07 -11.68 -6.46
CA VAL A 53 -3.71 -11.13 -6.46
C VAL A 53 -3.05 -11.43 -7.80
N ASN A 54 -2.70 -10.38 -8.53
CA ASN A 54 -1.78 -10.51 -9.64
C ASN A 54 -0.34 -10.54 -9.12
N THR A 55 0.18 -11.74 -8.92
CA THR A 55 1.52 -11.92 -8.35
C THR A 55 2.63 -11.39 -9.24
N ALA A 56 2.38 -11.13 -10.53
CA ALA A 56 3.39 -10.59 -11.45
C ALA A 56 3.98 -9.26 -10.99
N HIS A 57 3.21 -8.43 -10.27
CA HIS A 57 3.70 -7.17 -9.71
C HIS A 57 4.82 -7.35 -8.68
N TYR A 58 4.96 -8.55 -8.09
CA TYR A 58 6.01 -8.87 -7.13
C TYR A 58 7.27 -9.45 -7.74
N SER A 59 7.24 -9.76 -9.04
CA SER A 59 8.40 -10.32 -9.76
C SER A 59 9.69 -9.50 -9.61
N PRO A 60 9.69 -8.15 -9.56
CA PRO A 60 10.93 -7.37 -9.46
C PRO A 60 11.61 -7.42 -8.09
N TYR A 61 10.92 -7.89 -7.05
CA TYR A 61 11.37 -7.81 -5.65
C TYR A 61 11.83 -9.18 -5.16
N SER A 62 12.96 -9.25 -4.48
CA SER A 62 13.50 -10.48 -3.88
C SER A 62 13.19 -10.61 -2.38
N ARG A 63 13.00 -9.48 -1.69
CA ARG A 63 12.75 -9.42 -0.24
C ARG A 63 11.49 -8.60 0.01
N LEU A 64 10.45 -9.25 0.50
CA LEU A 64 9.11 -8.66 0.65
C LEU A 64 8.62 -8.76 2.09
N LEU A 65 8.02 -7.69 2.57
CA LEU A 65 7.34 -7.60 3.85
C LEU A 65 5.87 -7.25 3.63
N PHE A 66 4.96 -8.03 4.20
CA PHE A 66 3.52 -7.78 4.22
C PHE A 66 3.06 -7.53 5.66
N LEU A 67 2.72 -6.30 5.98
CA LEU A 67 2.20 -5.90 7.29
C LEU A 67 0.67 -5.98 7.30
N SER A 68 0.10 -6.52 8.38
CA SER A 68 -1.35 -6.75 8.56
C SER A 68 -1.95 -7.84 7.67
N ASP A 69 -1.13 -8.80 7.25
CA ASP A 69 -1.52 -9.78 6.23
C ASP A 69 -2.44 -10.90 6.76
N GLY A 70 -2.42 -11.15 8.07
CA GLY A 70 -3.20 -12.23 8.72
C GLY A 70 -4.68 -11.92 8.96
N PHE A 71 -5.10 -10.65 8.82
CA PHE A 71 -6.47 -10.24 9.12
C PHE A 71 -7.50 -10.90 8.19
N GLY A 72 -7.22 -10.95 6.87
CA GLY A 72 -8.13 -11.59 5.90
C GLY A 72 -8.28 -13.10 6.08
N ALA A 73 -7.25 -13.78 6.59
CA ALA A 73 -7.27 -15.23 6.82
C ALA A 73 -8.10 -15.64 8.05
N ARG A 74 -8.28 -14.73 9.03
CA ARG A 74 -9.02 -15.01 10.28
C ARG A 74 -10.45 -14.48 10.29
N PHE A 75 -10.73 -13.36 9.63
CA PHE A 75 -12.06 -12.75 9.61
C PHE A 75 -12.93 -13.20 8.44
N GLY A 76 -12.59 -14.32 7.80
CA GLY A 76 -13.40 -14.99 6.78
C GLY A 76 -14.67 -15.61 7.34
N ILE A 77 -15.51 -14.81 8.01
CA ILE A 77 -16.93 -15.05 8.24
C ILE A 77 -17.65 -13.79 7.74
N ALA A 78 -17.64 -13.58 6.41
CA ALA A 78 -18.67 -12.79 5.76
C ALA A 78 -19.74 -13.80 5.29
N ASP A 79 -20.99 -13.58 5.67
CA ASP A 79 -22.16 -14.37 5.24
C ASP A 79 -22.20 -15.85 5.69
N GLY A 80 -21.59 -16.19 6.83
CA GLY A 80 -21.66 -17.55 7.39
C GLY A 80 -20.85 -18.60 6.64
N ARG A 81 -20.03 -18.20 5.67
CA ARG A 81 -19.04 -19.07 5.03
C ARG A 81 -17.71 -18.88 5.74
N SER A 82 -17.27 -19.88 6.50
CA SER A 82 -15.89 -19.94 6.96
C SER A 82 -15.00 -20.10 5.74
N PHE A 83 -14.17 -19.11 5.45
CA PHE A 83 -13.15 -19.24 4.41
C PHE A 83 -11.97 -20.05 4.95
N GLU A 84 -12.21 -21.34 5.22
CA GLU A 84 -11.12 -22.30 5.38
C GLU A 84 -10.26 -22.26 4.11
N GLY A 85 -9.01 -21.80 4.25
CA GLY A 85 -8.06 -21.74 3.13
C GLY A 85 -7.83 -20.37 2.49
N ALA A 86 -8.36 -19.28 3.05
CA ALA A 86 -7.94 -17.94 2.64
C ALA A 86 -6.46 -17.73 3.02
N LEU A 87 -5.57 -17.91 2.05
CA LEU A 87 -4.14 -17.67 2.22
C LEU A 87 -3.90 -16.17 2.39
N SER A 88 -2.94 -15.85 3.25
CA SER A 88 -2.42 -14.49 3.33
C SER A 88 -1.73 -14.10 2.01
N LEU A 89 -1.63 -12.82 1.70
CA LEU A 89 -0.98 -12.33 0.48
C LEU A 89 0.47 -12.80 0.42
N GLY A 90 1.20 -12.74 1.53
CA GLY A 90 2.55 -13.24 1.65
C GLY A 90 2.64 -14.75 1.36
N GLN A 91 1.68 -15.56 1.81
CA GLN A 91 1.66 -16.99 1.49
C GLN A 91 1.49 -17.22 -0.01
N ILE A 92 0.62 -16.47 -0.69
CA ILE A 92 0.41 -16.60 -2.13
C ILE A 92 1.63 -16.19 -2.92
N VAL A 93 2.23 -15.06 -2.57
CA VAL A 93 3.47 -14.59 -3.19
C VAL A 93 4.60 -15.61 -2.97
N SER A 94 4.73 -16.18 -1.76
CA SER A 94 5.77 -17.17 -1.47
C SER A 94 5.61 -18.45 -2.30
N ARG A 95 4.37 -18.89 -2.56
CA ARG A 95 4.07 -20.06 -3.40
C ARG A 95 4.35 -19.80 -4.87
N SER A 96 4.05 -18.60 -5.37
CA SER A 96 4.31 -18.22 -6.76
C SER A 96 5.79 -17.99 -7.05
N PHE A 97 6.60 -17.69 -6.03
CA PHE A 97 8.00 -17.35 -6.15
C PHE A 97 8.86 -17.97 -5.03
N PRO A 98 9.21 -19.26 -5.14
CA PRO A 98 9.94 -19.98 -4.09
C PRO A 98 11.35 -19.44 -3.83
N GLU A 99 11.91 -18.66 -4.75
CA GLU A 99 13.23 -18.04 -4.63
C GLU A 99 13.24 -16.74 -3.80
N LYS A 100 12.07 -16.14 -3.52
CA LYS A 100 11.95 -14.86 -2.81
C LYS A 100 11.93 -15.07 -1.30
N HIS A 101 12.44 -14.10 -0.54
CA HIS A 101 12.26 -14.05 0.91
C HIS A 101 10.99 -13.25 1.25
N VAL A 102 9.98 -13.92 1.82
CA VAL A 102 8.68 -13.31 2.11
C VAL A 102 8.41 -13.34 3.61
N VAL A 103 8.12 -12.19 4.19
CA VAL A 103 7.74 -12.05 5.59
C VAL A 103 6.34 -11.46 5.70
N SER A 104 5.47 -12.08 6.50
CA SER A 104 4.20 -11.49 6.93
C SER A 104 4.30 -11.07 8.40
N GLY A 105 4.12 -9.79 8.66
CA GLY A 105 3.98 -9.22 9.99
C GLY A 105 2.51 -9.13 10.39
N ASP A 106 2.10 -9.85 11.43
CA ASP A 106 0.72 -9.87 11.91
C ASP A 106 0.63 -9.42 13.38
N PHE A 107 -0.48 -8.76 13.73
CA PHE A 107 -0.70 -8.15 15.05
C PHE A 107 -1.38 -9.11 16.03
N ILE A 108 -2.03 -10.17 15.51
CA ILE A 108 -2.91 -11.04 16.32
C ILE A 108 -2.24 -12.40 16.58
N THR A 109 -1.34 -12.83 15.69
CA THR A 109 -0.67 -14.13 15.84
C THR A 109 0.59 -13.94 16.69
N GLU A 110 0.59 -14.50 17.89
CA GLU A 110 1.79 -14.57 18.73
C GLU A 110 2.76 -15.64 18.19
N GLY A 111 4.05 -15.36 18.30
CA GLY A 111 5.12 -16.27 17.89
C GLY A 111 5.68 -15.99 16.49
N GLN A 112 6.55 -16.91 16.06
CA GLN A 112 7.17 -16.89 14.73
C GLN A 112 7.02 -18.27 14.11
N THR A 113 6.56 -18.32 12.86
CA THR A 113 6.50 -19.56 12.08
C THR A 113 7.28 -19.37 10.79
N GLN A 114 7.86 -20.45 10.27
CA GLN A 114 8.56 -20.43 9.00
C GLN A 114 8.22 -21.70 8.22
N THR A 115 7.84 -21.51 6.95
CA THR A 115 7.52 -22.59 6.02
C THR A 115 8.22 -22.29 4.69
N GLY A 116 9.34 -22.97 4.44
CA GLY A 116 10.16 -22.70 3.26
C GLY A 116 10.70 -21.26 3.26
N ASN A 117 10.33 -20.50 2.24
CA ASN A 117 10.73 -19.11 2.02
C ASN A 117 9.77 -18.07 2.63
N TYR A 118 8.72 -18.54 3.30
CA TYR A 118 7.72 -17.72 3.99
C TYR A 118 7.98 -17.71 5.49
N GLN A 119 8.02 -16.52 6.09
CA GLN A 119 8.10 -16.32 7.53
C GLN A 119 6.91 -15.50 8.04
N GLN A 120 6.25 -15.95 9.10
CA GLN A 120 5.28 -15.15 9.84
C GLN A 120 5.92 -14.64 11.13
N ARG A 121 5.73 -13.36 11.45
CA ARG A 121 6.18 -12.77 12.71
C ARG A 121 5.08 -11.93 13.34
N HIS A 122 5.03 -11.96 14.66
CA HIS A 122 4.30 -10.97 15.43
C HIS A 122 4.92 -9.57 15.26
N VAL A 123 4.07 -8.56 15.10
CA VAL A 123 4.48 -7.14 15.06
C VAL A 123 3.60 -6.33 16.00
N ASP A 124 4.22 -5.53 16.86
CA ASP A 124 3.56 -4.52 17.69
C ASP A 124 3.81 -3.13 17.08
N ASN A 125 2.74 -2.43 16.72
CA ASN A 125 2.82 -1.09 16.13
C ASN A 125 3.08 0.03 17.13
N SER A 126 3.14 -0.28 18.42
CA SER A 126 3.62 0.64 19.47
C SER A 126 5.14 0.59 19.64
N GLN A 127 5.81 -0.39 19.04
CA GLN A 127 7.25 -0.63 19.12
C GLN A 127 7.91 -0.48 17.74
N PRO A 128 9.25 -0.32 17.69
CA PRO A 128 10.00 -0.44 16.45
C PRO A 128 9.75 -1.79 15.77
N LEU A 129 9.78 -1.81 14.43
CA LEU A 129 9.61 -3.04 13.68
C LEU A 129 10.79 -3.99 13.96
N PRO A 130 10.55 -5.30 14.20
CA PRO A 130 11.58 -6.27 14.60
C PRO A 130 12.40 -6.77 13.39
N PHE A 131 12.85 -5.84 12.56
CA PHE A 131 13.58 -6.05 11.31
C PHE A 131 14.80 -5.12 11.25
N ALA A 132 15.82 -5.56 10.54
CA ALA A 132 17.02 -4.76 10.31
C ALA A 132 16.77 -3.65 9.29
N ASP A 133 17.67 -2.67 9.27
CA ASP A 133 17.62 -1.57 8.30
C ASP A 133 17.86 -2.10 6.87
N ASN A 134 17.22 -1.48 5.88
CA ASN A 134 17.37 -1.82 4.45
C ASN A 134 17.15 -3.32 4.12
N GLN A 135 16.27 -3.98 4.87
CA GLN A 135 16.04 -5.42 4.75
C GLN A 135 15.10 -5.78 3.59
N PHE A 136 14.19 -4.90 3.16
CA PHE A 136 13.13 -5.24 2.20
C PHE A 136 13.10 -4.30 1.00
N GLN A 137 12.88 -4.84 -0.19
CA GLN A 137 12.65 -4.03 -1.39
C GLN A 137 11.17 -3.70 -1.58
N PHE A 138 10.28 -4.48 -0.97
CA PHE A 138 8.85 -4.22 -1.01
C PHE A 138 8.26 -4.30 0.38
N VAL A 139 7.49 -3.27 0.78
CA VAL A 139 6.69 -3.28 1.99
C VAL A 139 5.23 -3.01 1.63
N GLY A 140 4.40 -4.06 1.67
CA GLY A 140 2.95 -3.96 1.51
C GLY A 140 2.28 -3.82 2.86
N MET A 141 1.49 -2.78 3.06
CA MET A 141 0.76 -2.50 4.28
C MET A 141 -0.74 -2.64 4.01
N ARG A 142 -1.30 -3.81 4.31
CA ARG A 142 -2.76 -4.08 4.24
C ARG A 142 -3.46 -3.70 5.54
N LYS A 143 -2.98 -2.64 6.15
CA LYS A 143 -3.35 -2.26 7.51
C LYS A 143 -4.63 -1.44 7.40
N GLY A 144 -5.76 -2.13 7.58
CA GLY A 144 -7.10 -1.55 7.58
C GLY A 144 -7.14 -0.36 8.54
N LEU A 145 -7.87 0.68 8.17
CA LEU A 145 -7.96 1.94 8.90
C LEU A 145 -8.74 1.81 10.24
N CYS A 146 -8.55 0.71 10.96
CA CYS A 146 -9.10 0.53 12.29
C CYS A 146 -8.46 1.58 13.23
N LEU A 147 -9.29 2.33 13.94
CA LEU A 147 -8.80 3.20 15.00
C LEU A 147 -8.52 2.29 16.20
N CYS A 148 -7.25 2.13 16.60
CA CYS A 148 -6.96 1.30 17.77
C CYS A 148 -7.70 1.83 19.00
N CYS A 149 -8.68 1.07 19.47
CA CYS A 149 -9.41 1.34 20.70
C CYS A 149 -8.48 1.04 21.89
N ARG A 150 -7.68 2.05 22.26
CA ARG A 150 -6.90 2.31 23.50
C ARG A 150 -6.13 1.20 24.25
N HIS A 151 -6.35 -0.11 24.06
CA HIS A 151 -5.76 -1.13 24.94
C HIS A 151 -5.32 -2.44 24.27
N GLN A 152 -5.35 -2.57 22.94
CA GLN A 152 -4.86 -3.77 22.24
C GLN A 152 -4.02 -3.43 21.01
N PRO A 153 -2.96 -4.22 20.70
CA PRO A 153 -2.27 -4.16 19.43
C PRO A 153 -3.29 -4.36 18.32
N CYS A 154 -3.49 -3.34 17.50
CA CYS A 154 -4.46 -3.39 16.44
C CYS A 154 -3.76 -3.22 15.09
N GLY A 155 -4.23 -3.98 14.10
CA GLY A 155 -3.85 -3.80 12.69
C GLY A 155 -4.41 -2.52 12.08
N GLY A 156 -4.56 -1.48 12.88
CA GLY A 156 -5.04 -0.17 12.47
C GLY A 156 -4.12 0.95 12.91
N PHE A 157 -4.34 2.14 12.36
CA PHE A 157 -3.45 3.28 12.58
C PHE A 157 -4.04 4.30 13.53
N SER A 158 -3.14 4.98 14.23
CA SER A 158 -3.45 6.11 15.07
C SER A 158 -3.97 7.28 14.26
N SER A 159 -4.96 8.00 14.81
CA SER A 159 -5.36 9.32 14.34
C SER A 159 -4.41 10.44 14.82
N LYS A 160 -3.28 10.11 15.45
CA LYS A 160 -2.28 11.10 15.87
C LYS A 160 -1.17 11.18 14.83
N HIS A 161 -0.86 12.40 14.37
CA HIS A 161 0.18 12.67 13.36
C HIS A 161 1.51 12.03 13.70
N GLU A 162 2.02 12.27 14.91
CA GLU A 162 3.31 11.73 15.37
C GLU A 162 3.39 10.21 15.36
N ALA A 163 2.28 9.53 15.69
CA ALA A 163 2.25 8.07 15.68
C ALA A 163 2.24 7.51 14.24
N THR A 164 1.52 8.15 13.31
CA THR A 164 1.58 7.81 11.88
C THR A 164 2.98 8.03 11.32
N LYS A 165 3.60 9.17 11.65
CA LYS A 165 4.95 9.53 11.20
C LYS A 165 6.01 8.57 11.74
N ALA A 166 5.94 8.22 13.02
CA ALA A 166 6.84 7.24 13.63
C ALA A 166 6.74 5.88 12.91
N PHE A 167 5.53 5.39 12.65
CA PHE A 167 5.35 4.12 11.95
C PHE A 167 5.83 4.17 10.49
N PHE A 168 5.54 5.24 9.72
CA PHE A 168 6.07 5.34 8.35
C PHE A 168 7.59 5.47 8.33
N SER A 169 8.18 6.11 9.34
CA SER A 169 9.63 6.17 9.50
C SER A 169 10.24 4.79 9.74
N GLU A 170 9.57 3.93 10.52
CA GLU A 170 9.98 2.54 10.68
C GLU A 170 9.87 1.73 9.39
N VAL A 171 8.82 1.98 8.59
CA VAL A 171 8.69 1.37 7.25
C VAL A 171 9.84 1.80 6.34
N ILE A 172 10.20 3.09 6.34
CA ILE A 172 11.34 3.62 5.58
C ILE A 172 12.65 2.98 6.05
N ARG A 173 12.85 2.85 7.36
CA ARG A 173 14.06 2.26 7.94
C ARG A 173 14.29 0.84 7.43
N VAL A 174 13.25 0.01 7.40
CA VAL A 174 13.36 -1.40 6.96
C VAL A 174 13.34 -1.55 5.44
N LEU A 175 12.92 -0.53 4.70
CA LEU A 175 12.95 -0.50 3.24
C LEU A 175 14.38 -0.26 2.74
N ASP A 176 14.81 -0.96 1.70
CA ASP A 176 16.14 -0.83 1.12
C ASP A 176 16.24 0.42 0.26
N LEU A 177 16.71 1.52 0.85
CA LEU A 177 16.83 2.81 0.19
C LEU A 177 17.98 2.85 -0.84
N ASN A 178 18.83 1.82 -0.90
CA ASN A 178 19.87 1.71 -1.91
C ASN A 178 19.35 1.11 -3.23
N ASP A 179 18.18 0.46 -3.20
CA ASP A 179 17.53 -0.06 -4.40
C ASP A 179 16.50 0.96 -4.93
N PRO A 180 16.71 1.56 -6.12
CA PRO A 180 15.78 2.53 -6.69
C PRO A 180 14.42 1.93 -7.06
N LYS A 181 14.28 0.60 -7.04
CA LYS A 181 13.01 -0.08 -7.26
C LYS A 181 12.19 -0.21 -5.99
N SER A 182 12.79 0.02 -4.82
CA SER A 182 12.14 -0.20 -3.53
C SER A 182 10.82 0.55 -3.42
N LEU A 183 9.81 -0.12 -2.88
CA LEU A 183 8.44 0.38 -2.89
C LEU A 183 7.70 0.08 -1.58
N ALA A 184 7.04 1.11 -1.04
CA ALA A 184 6.08 0.97 0.04
C ALA A 184 4.65 1.20 -0.50
N VAL A 185 3.76 0.24 -0.29
CA VAL A 185 2.35 0.33 -0.71
C VAL A 185 1.46 0.30 0.52
N LEU A 186 0.66 1.33 0.71
CA LEU A 186 -0.39 1.38 1.72
C LEU A 186 -1.75 1.08 1.13
N HIS A 187 -2.53 0.31 1.87
CA HIS A 187 -3.90 -0.02 1.49
C HIS A 187 -4.82 -0.07 2.68
N GLY A 188 -5.99 0.55 2.49
CA GLY A 188 -7.09 0.49 3.42
C GLY A 188 -8.43 0.70 2.72
N GLN A 189 -9.51 0.64 3.49
CA GLN A 189 -10.87 0.76 2.98
C GLN A 189 -11.30 2.23 2.87
N GLU A 190 -12.12 2.57 1.87
CA GLU A 190 -12.65 3.92 1.64
C GLU A 190 -13.54 4.44 2.80
N PHE A 191 -14.19 3.55 3.58
CA PHE A 191 -14.95 3.92 4.80
C PHE A 191 -14.11 4.46 5.96
N SER A 192 -12.80 4.54 5.77
CA SER A 192 -11.95 5.21 6.71
C SER A 192 -12.33 6.68 6.86
N ASN A 193 -12.28 7.16 8.11
CA ASN A 193 -12.46 8.56 8.41
C ASN A 193 -11.58 9.39 7.45
N PRO A 194 -12.15 10.26 6.57
CA PRO A 194 -11.37 10.96 5.55
C PRO A 194 -10.20 11.76 6.13
N LYS A 195 -10.31 12.22 7.38
CA LYS A 195 -9.24 12.90 8.11
C LYS A 195 -8.04 12.01 8.39
N VAL A 196 -8.24 10.70 8.51
CA VAL A 196 -7.16 9.71 8.68
C VAL A 196 -6.43 9.52 7.35
N VAL A 197 -7.16 9.33 6.24
CA VAL A 197 -6.55 9.21 4.90
C VAL A 197 -5.78 10.47 4.53
N GLU A 198 -6.37 11.66 4.73
CA GLU A 198 -5.71 12.93 4.47
C GLU A 198 -4.44 13.08 5.31
N ARG A 199 -4.49 12.71 6.59
CA ARG A 199 -3.32 12.72 7.47
C ARG A 199 -2.23 11.78 6.96
N TRP A 200 -2.58 10.59 6.48
CA TRP A 200 -1.59 9.65 5.95
C TRP A 200 -0.92 10.20 4.70
N LYS A 201 -1.69 10.76 3.77
CA LYS A 201 -1.15 11.41 2.58
C LYS A 201 -0.17 12.51 2.97
N ARG A 202 -0.55 13.37 3.91
CA ARG A 202 0.31 14.44 4.43
C ARG A 202 1.61 13.91 5.04
N VAL A 203 1.54 12.88 5.89
CA VAL A 203 2.75 12.29 6.50
C VAL A 203 3.64 11.63 5.45
N ALA A 204 3.06 10.92 4.47
CA ALA A 204 3.83 10.37 3.36
C ALA A 204 4.53 11.47 2.57
N GLU A 205 3.82 12.53 2.18
CA GLU A 205 4.39 13.68 1.47
C GLU A 205 5.54 14.33 2.26
N GLU A 206 5.39 14.52 3.58
CA GLU A 206 6.46 15.03 4.44
C GLU A 206 7.71 14.13 4.41
N LEU A 207 7.53 12.82 4.37
CA LEU A 207 8.63 11.85 4.41
C LEU A 207 9.26 11.64 3.02
N GLU A 208 8.49 11.67 1.94
CA GLU A 208 9.01 11.64 0.57
C GLU A 208 9.89 12.86 0.24
N GLN A 209 9.68 13.99 0.94
CA GLN A 209 10.58 15.15 0.83
C GLN A 209 11.93 14.95 1.55
N GLN A 210 12.00 14.02 2.50
CA GLN A 210 13.18 13.77 3.35
C GLN A 210 13.97 12.54 2.91
N TYR A 211 13.30 11.56 2.30
CA TYR A 211 13.86 10.26 1.97
C TYR A 211 13.61 9.91 0.49
N PRO A 212 14.50 9.16 -0.17
CA PRO A 212 14.31 8.70 -1.54
C PRO A 212 13.33 7.51 -1.61
N VAL A 213 12.11 7.71 -1.09
CA VAL A 213 11.06 6.69 -1.02
C VAL A 213 9.84 7.15 -1.79
N ARG A 214 9.00 6.19 -2.18
CA ARG A 214 7.67 6.45 -2.72
C ARG A 214 6.63 5.61 -1.99
N PHE A 215 5.56 6.26 -1.55
CA PHE A 215 4.36 5.65 -1.01
C PHE A 215 3.26 5.64 -2.07
N ILE A 216 2.66 4.47 -2.28
CA ILE A 216 1.46 4.33 -3.13
C ILE A 216 0.27 4.01 -2.24
N PHE A 217 -0.82 4.77 -2.38
CA PHE A 217 -2.06 4.58 -1.63
C PHE A 217 -3.14 3.90 -2.46
N GLY A 218 -3.62 2.74 -2.01
CA GLY A 218 -4.82 2.05 -2.48
C GLY A 218 -6.00 2.25 -1.54
N LEU A 219 -7.13 2.72 -2.08
CA LEU A 219 -8.41 2.78 -1.38
C LEU A 219 -9.40 1.88 -2.13
N ALA A 220 -10.08 1.00 -1.42
CA ALA A 220 -11.13 0.14 -1.96
C ALA A 220 -12.51 0.84 -1.84
N PRO A 221 -13.33 0.92 -2.92
CA PRO A 221 -14.56 1.70 -2.96
C PRO A 221 -15.69 1.28 -2.00
N GLU A 222 -16.65 2.19 -1.80
CA GLU A 222 -17.86 2.06 -0.97
C GLU A 222 -18.77 0.87 -1.36
N GLY A 223 -19.19 0.08 -0.37
CA GLY A 223 -20.32 -0.86 -0.48
C GLY A 223 -19.99 -2.36 -0.40
N TRP A 224 -18.71 -2.74 -0.34
CA TRP A 224 -18.30 -4.14 -0.35
C TRP A 224 -17.32 -4.46 0.78
N GLY A 225 -17.85 -5.00 1.88
CA GLY A 225 -17.07 -5.55 2.99
C GLY A 225 -17.57 -5.11 4.36
N PHE A 226 -18.15 -6.06 5.10
CA PHE A 226 -18.70 -5.94 6.46
C PHE A 226 -19.96 -5.08 6.54
N HIS A 227 -21.12 -5.67 6.21
CA HIS A 227 -22.29 -5.37 7.02
C HIS A 227 -21.87 -5.68 8.46
N HIS A 228 -21.59 -4.64 9.25
CA HIS A 228 -21.84 -4.74 10.68
C HIS A 228 -23.24 -5.34 10.76
N GLY A 229 -23.33 -6.61 11.16
CA GLY A 229 -24.62 -7.20 11.52
C GLY A 229 -25.31 -6.15 12.37
N GLU A 230 -26.53 -5.80 11.97
CA GLU A 230 -27.37 -4.80 12.60
C GLU A 230 -27.54 -5.14 14.09
N HIS A 231 -26.55 -4.80 14.91
CA HIS A 231 -26.81 -4.41 16.27
C HIS A 231 -27.21 -2.97 16.16
N GLY A 232 -28.52 -2.78 16.37
CA GLY A 232 -29.24 -1.53 16.22
C GLY A 232 -28.61 -0.36 16.97
N PRO A 233 -29.21 0.83 16.82
CA PRO A 233 -28.73 2.01 17.51
C PRO A 233 -28.69 1.71 19.00
N PHE A 234 -27.56 2.03 19.64
CA PHE A 234 -27.47 2.16 21.08
C PHE A 234 -28.57 3.10 21.57
N ALA A 235 -29.65 2.48 22.05
CA ALA A 235 -30.60 2.89 23.06
C ALA A 235 -31.03 1.61 23.81
#